data_AF-L7W6M8-F1
#
_entry.id   AF-L7W6M8-F1
#
_cell.length_a   1.000
_cell.length_b   1.000
_cell.length_c   1.000
_cell.angle_alpha   90.00
_cell.angle_beta   90.00
_cell.angle_gamma   90.00
#
_symmetry.space_group_name_H-M   'P 1'
#
loop_
_entity.id
_entity.type
_entity.pdbx_description
1 polymer ?
#
loop_
_entity_poly.entity_id
_entity_poly.type
_entity_poly.pdbx_seq_one_letter_code
_entity_poly.pdbx_strand_id
1 'polypeptide(L)'
;MKTSLYILFFLLLSFSFLHAQVAIGTDTPATGAALTIEDPTGTSGVLFPKVSIDDLSTVAPLPSGTEDGTIVYNTNTTTGAGYYFFKNNRWEPIFGVVGGMAKFRNSVSGSSTNNFNQNTVGRDAQIFGNVYFNDNATVYRVASNTTLEVRESGRYKVVINLSFEGTSNNTTARLLAVEGRLQINGTTIGGIYRSQEMSSANTTSPDYGSITITEIVNLNAFDELTVRVSQTQDAGRVYLRSVDTSSFFIERLD
;
A
#
# COMPACT_ATOMS: atom_id res chain seq x y z
N MET A 1 15.24 72.01 24.27
CA MET A 1 15.35 70.73 25.01
C MET A 1 14.00 70.00 25.13
N LYS A 2 12.90 70.66 25.53
CA LYS A 2 11.59 69.99 25.70
C LYS A 2 11.00 69.42 24.40
N THR A 3 11.09 70.14 23.27
CA THR A 3 10.56 69.70 21.97
C THR A 3 11.27 68.47 21.40
N SER A 4 12.59 68.40 21.56
CA SER A 4 13.40 67.24 21.14
C SER A 4 13.05 65.98 21.95
N LEU A 5 12.65 66.14 23.22
CA LEU A 5 12.25 65.03 24.07
C LEU A 5 10.89 64.45 23.66
N TYR A 6 9.93 65.30 23.26
CA TYR A 6 8.63 64.83 22.76
C TYR A 6 8.75 64.11 21.42
N ILE A 7 9.64 64.58 20.52
CA ILE A 7 9.91 63.92 19.24
C ILE A 7 10.53 62.55 19.48
N LEU A 8 11.51 62.44 20.39
CA LEU A 8 12.11 61.16 20.75
C LEU A 8 11.06 60.20 21.34
N PHE A 9 10.20 60.69 22.23
CA PHE A 9 9.14 59.89 22.84
C PHE A 9 8.10 59.41 21.81
N PHE A 10 7.72 60.27 20.85
CA PHE A 10 6.82 59.90 19.76
C PHE A 10 7.43 58.86 18.81
N LEU A 11 8.73 59.00 18.52
CA LEU A 11 9.48 58.02 17.73
C LEU A 11 9.57 56.66 18.44
N LEU A 12 9.78 56.66 19.75
CA LEU A 12 9.84 55.42 20.55
C LEU A 12 8.49 54.70 20.64
N LEU A 13 7.37 55.44 20.74
CA LEU A 13 6.03 54.83 20.75
C LEU A 13 5.62 54.21 19.41
N SER A 14 6.19 54.66 18.29
CA SER A 14 5.83 54.17 16.95
C SER A 14 6.49 52.84 16.60
N PHE A 15 7.55 52.42 17.30
CA PHE A 15 8.21 51.11 17.09
C PHE A 15 7.59 49.95 17.86
N SER A 16 6.73 50.22 18.85
CA SER A 16 6.16 49.20 19.76
C SER A 16 5.15 48.24 19.10
N PHE A 17 4.74 48.50 17.86
CA PHE A 17 3.70 47.75 17.14
C PHE A 17 4.25 46.84 16.02
N LEU A 18 5.56 46.65 15.94
CA LEU A 18 6.17 45.75 14.97
C LEU A 18 6.18 44.30 15.51
N HIS A 19 5.24 43.48 15.05
CA HIS A 19 5.31 42.03 15.24
C HIS A 19 6.28 41.43 14.22
N ALA A 20 7.42 40.90 14.68
CA ALA A 20 8.34 40.14 13.84
C ALA A 20 7.82 38.70 13.66
N GLN A 21 6.79 38.53 12.82
CA GLN A 21 6.38 37.20 12.36
C GLN A 21 7.40 36.68 11.34
N VAL A 22 7.93 35.47 11.57
CA VAL A 22 8.91 34.87 10.67
C VAL A 22 8.16 34.14 9.56
N ALA A 23 7.96 34.83 8.45
CA ALA A 23 7.55 34.23 7.20
C ALA A 23 8.62 34.43 6.13
N ILE A 24 8.77 33.46 5.25
CA ILE A 24 9.67 33.52 4.11
C ILE A 24 8.82 33.34 2.85
N GLY A 25 8.91 34.32 1.95
CA GLY A 25 8.18 34.30 0.68
C GLY A 25 6.69 34.63 0.78
N THR A 26 6.19 35.10 1.94
CA THR A 26 4.81 35.56 2.13
C THR A 26 4.71 36.66 3.18
N ASP A 27 3.84 37.65 2.93
CA ASP A 27 3.48 38.70 3.90
C ASP A 27 2.31 38.28 4.82
N THR A 28 1.72 37.11 4.54
CA THR A 28 0.55 36.57 5.23
C THR A 28 0.88 35.18 5.81
N PRO A 29 1.58 35.08 6.96
CA PRO A 29 1.88 33.80 7.58
C PRO A 29 0.61 33.00 7.91
N ALA A 30 0.74 31.67 7.88
CA ALA A 30 -0.34 30.77 8.25
C ALA A 30 -0.73 30.97 9.73
N THR A 31 -2.04 31.07 10.00
CA THR A 31 -2.55 31.19 11.37
C THR A 31 -2.15 29.98 12.19
N GLY A 32 -1.56 30.19 13.37
CA GLY A 32 -1.10 29.12 14.26
C GLY A 32 0.27 28.54 13.91
N ALA A 33 0.93 29.01 12.84
CA ALA A 33 2.30 28.59 12.51
C ALA A 33 3.33 29.55 13.11
N ALA A 34 4.34 29.00 13.77
CA ALA A 34 5.49 29.78 14.23
C ALA A 34 6.44 30.17 13.07
N LEU A 35 6.40 29.43 11.95
CA LEU A 35 7.17 29.66 10.74
C LEU A 35 6.32 29.29 9.52
N THR A 36 6.19 30.22 8.57
CA THR A 36 5.54 29.96 7.27
C THR A 36 6.56 30.15 6.16
N ILE A 37 6.70 29.16 5.29
CA ILE A 37 7.57 29.26 4.11
C ILE A 37 6.73 28.96 2.89
N GLU A 38 6.60 29.95 2.01
CA GLU A 38 5.90 29.83 0.73
C GLU A 38 6.83 30.23 -0.41
N ASP A 39 6.66 29.58 -1.56
CA ASP A 39 7.24 30.01 -2.82
C ASP A 39 6.09 30.23 -3.81
N PRO A 40 5.70 31.49 -4.08
CA PRO A 40 4.63 31.79 -5.03
C PRO A 40 4.86 31.27 -6.45
N THR A 41 6.11 30.94 -6.81
CA THR A 41 6.47 30.37 -8.12
C THR A 41 6.44 28.84 -8.15
N GLY A 42 6.46 28.18 -6.98
CA GLY A 42 6.51 26.72 -6.85
C GLY A 42 7.77 26.08 -7.43
N THR A 43 8.89 26.81 -7.52
CA THR A 43 10.14 26.34 -8.14
C THR A 43 11.22 25.98 -7.13
N SER A 44 10.97 26.22 -5.85
CA SER A 44 11.89 25.97 -4.74
C SER A 44 11.21 25.20 -3.61
N GLY A 45 12.03 24.65 -2.72
CA GLY A 45 11.58 23.89 -1.56
C GLY A 45 12.45 24.17 -0.34
N VAL A 46 12.09 23.56 0.78
CA VAL A 46 12.84 23.72 2.03
C VAL A 46 13.86 22.61 2.16
N LEU A 47 15.13 23.00 2.32
CA LEU A 47 16.20 22.06 2.64
C LEU A 47 16.41 22.02 4.15
N PHE A 48 16.01 20.91 4.79
CA PHE A 48 16.33 20.67 6.20
C PHE A 48 17.82 20.33 6.37
N PRO A 49 18.37 20.48 7.59
CA PRO A 49 19.76 20.14 7.87
C PRO A 49 20.10 18.72 7.39
N LYS A 50 21.23 18.60 6.68
CA LYS A 50 21.77 17.31 6.24
C LYS A 50 22.78 16.82 7.26
N VAL A 51 22.58 15.62 7.79
CA VAL A 51 23.44 15.04 8.82
C VAL A 51 23.73 13.57 8.52
N SER A 52 24.90 13.07 8.91
CA SER A 52 25.21 11.64 8.85
C SER A 52 24.80 10.98 10.17
N ILE A 53 23.74 10.19 10.17
CA ILE A 53 23.27 9.48 11.36
C ILE A 53 23.87 8.08 11.37
N ASP A 54 24.90 7.86 12.17
CA ASP A 54 25.60 6.57 12.19
C ASP A 54 24.84 5.51 13.01
N ASP A 55 24.02 5.92 13.99
CA ASP A 55 23.19 5.05 14.82
C ASP A 55 21.80 5.69 15.09
N LEU A 56 20.74 5.08 14.54
CA LEU A 56 19.36 5.54 14.66
C LEU A 56 18.79 5.45 16.08
N SER A 57 19.45 4.74 16.99
CA SER A 57 19.01 4.57 18.39
C SER A 57 19.58 5.62 19.34
N THR A 58 20.38 6.56 18.82
CA THR A 58 20.99 7.63 19.61
C THR A 58 20.61 9.01 19.08
N VAL A 59 20.82 10.05 19.90
CA VAL A 59 20.63 11.45 19.49
C VAL A 59 21.70 11.96 18.52
N ALA A 60 22.84 11.28 18.45
CA ALA A 60 23.93 11.66 17.55
C ALA A 60 23.44 11.66 16.07
N PRO A 61 23.98 12.56 15.23
CA PRO A 61 25.08 13.49 15.49
C PRO A 61 24.64 14.80 16.15
N LEU A 62 23.36 14.95 16.50
CA LEU A 62 22.89 16.13 17.19
C LEU A 62 23.25 16.06 18.69
N PRO A 63 23.33 17.22 19.38
CA PRO A 63 23.61 17.27 20.80
C PRO A 63 22.51 16.62 21.67
N SER A 64 22.92 16.18 22.87
CA SER A 64 21.98 15.79 23.93
C SER A 64 21.00 16.93 24.23
N GLY A 65 19.72 16.61 24.36
CA GLY A 65 18.63 17.59 24.52
C GLY A 65 17.98 18.02 23.20
N THR A 66 18.27 17.34 22.09
CA THR A 66 17.47 17.47 20.86
C THR A 66 16.01 17.12 21.17
N GLU A 67 15.10 17.99 20.78
CA GLU A 67 13.67 17.85 21.05
C GLU A 67 12.98 16.92 20.05
N ASP A 68 11.95 16.22 20.53
CA ASP A 68 11.06 15.40 19.69
C ASP A 68 10.40 16.29 18.62
N GLY A 69 10.35 15.78 17.39
CA GLY A 69 9.85 16.51 16.22
C GLY A 69 10.93 17.22 15.41
N THR A 70 12.21 17.18 15.83
CA THR A 70 13.34 17.69 15.02
C THR A 70 13.45 16.92 13.71
N ILE A 71 13.41 17.61 12.55
CA ILE A 71 13.50 17.00 11.21
C ILE A 71 14.87 17.27 10.59
N VAL A 72 15.48 16.23 10.03
CA VAL A 72 16.75 16.30 9.29
C VAL A 72 16.69 15.40 8.05
N TYR A 73 17.61 15.62 7.11
CA TYR A 73 17.88 14.68 6.02
C TYR A 73 19.13 13.85 6.38
N ASN A 74 18.96 12.54 6.61
CA ASN A 74 20.06 11.62 6.82
C ASN A 74 20.82 11.40 5.52
N THR A 75 22.12 11.63 5.52
CA THR A 75 23.01 11.38 4.37
C THR A 75 23.74 10.04 4.46
N ASN A 76 23.68 9.35 5.60
CA ASN A 76 24.37 8.08 5.79
C ASN A 76 23.64 6.96 5.01
N THR A 77 24.31 6.39 4.00
CA THR A 77 23.74 5.34 3.13
C THR A 77 23.60 3.99 3.83
N THR A 78 24.34 3.78 4.93
CA THR A 78 24.29 2.54 5.72
C THR A 78 23.04 2.50 6.61
N THR A 79 22.65 3.62 7.22
CA THR A 79 21.45 3.73 8.07
C THR A 79 20.21 4.21 7.32
N GLY A 80 20.33 4.47 6.01
CA GLY A 80 19.26 4.86 5.10
C GLY A 80 19.22 6.36 4.83
N ALA A 81 19.47 6.76 3.58
CA ALA A 81 19.36 8.16 3.19
C ALA A 81 17.88 8.57 3.06
N GLY A 82 17.50 9.72 3.60
CA GLY A 82 16.11 10.17 3.59
C GLY A 82 15.79 11.18 4.67
N TYR A 83 14.53 11.60 4.78
CA TYR A 83 14.09 12.45 5.88
C TYR A 83 13.84 11.62 7.13
N TYR A 84 14.27 12.14 8.28
CA TYR A 84 14.07 11.53 9.59
C TYR A 84 13.52 12.59 10.54
N PHE A 85 12.72 12.15 11.51
CA PHE A 85 12.38 12.97 12.67
C PHE A 85 12.86 12.29 13.95
N PHE A 86 13.27 13.10 14.92
CA PHE A 86 13.63 12.62 16.25
C PHE A 86 12.38 12.40 17.09
N LYS A 87 12.27 11.25 17.78
CA LYS A 87 11.17 10.96 18.71
C LYS A 87 11.60 9.92 19.73
N ASN A 88 11.24 10.10 21.01
CA ASN A 88 11.49 9.12 22.07
C ASN A 88 12.95 8.63 22.12
N ASN A 89 13.90 9.55 22.01
CA ASN A 89 15.35 9.29 22.01
C ASN A 89 15.86 8.39 20.86
N ARG A 90 15.19 8.43 19.71
CA ARG A 90 15.62 7.71 18.50
C ARG A 90 15.20 8.46 17.23
N TRP A 91 15.86 8.11 16.14
CA TRP A 91 15.54 8.59 14.79
C TRP A 91 14.51 7.66 14.13
N GLU A 92 13.45 8.26 13.60
CA GLU A 92 12.40 7.58 12.84
C GLU A 92 12.41 8.10 11.39
N PRO A 93 12.51 7.21 10.40
CA PRO A 93 12.41 7.62 9.01
C PRO A 93 11.01 8.17 8.70
N ILE A 94 10.97 9.27 7.96
CA ILE A 94 9.77 9.75 7.29
C ILE A 94 9.72 9.02 5.95
N PHE A 95 8.95 7.94 5.89
CA PHE A 95 8.69 7.26 4.63
C PHE A 95 7.79 8.18 3.77
N GLY A 96 8.34 8.64 2.65
CA GLY A 96 7.60 9.49 1.70
C GLY A 96 6.34 8.79 1.17
N VAL A 97 6.40 7.47 0.97
CA VAL A 97 5.30 6.51 0.82
C VAL A 97 5.92 5.11 1.01
N VAL A 98 5.49 4.29 1.98
CA VAL A 98 5.66 2.82 1.85
C VAL A 98 4.79 2.43 0.67
N GLY A 99 5.42 2.04 -0.44
CA GLY A 99 4.82 1.95 -1.79
C GLY A 99 3.37 1.49 -1.71
N GLY A 100 2.45 2.42 -1.99
CA GLY A 100 1.07 2.41 -1.52
C GLY A 100 0.36 1.06 -1.64
N MET A 101 -0.69 0.81 -0.88
CA MET A 101 -1.35 -0.49 -0.95
C MET A 101 -2.35 -0.53 -2.11
N ALA A 102 -2.66 -1.73 -2.58
CA ALA A 102 -3.75 -1.93 -3.52
C ALA A 102 -4.62 -3.11 -3.10
N LYS A 103 -5.93 -2.97 -3.35
CA LYS A 103 -6.88 -4.05 -3.21
C LYS A 103 -7.79 -4.13 -4.42
N PHE A 104 -7.87 -5.33 -4.98
CA PHE A 104 -8.70 -5.66 -6.13
C PHE A 104 -9.75 -6.70 -5.76
N ARG A 105 -10.81 -6.78 -6.56
CA ARG A 105 -11.91 -7.73 -6.39
C ARG A 105 -12.36 -8.30 -7.72
N ASN A 106 -13.05 -9.44 -7.66
CA ASN A 106 -13.63 -10.04 -8.85
C ASN A 106 -14.86 -9.27 -9.33
N SER A 107 -14.91 -8.97 -10.64
CA SER A 107 -16.10 -8.38 -11.29
C SER A 107 -17.07 -9.43 -11.85
N VAL A 108 -16.71 -10.71 -11.76
CA VAL A 108 -17.45 -11.83 -12.36
C VAL A 108 -17.76 -12.94 -11.35
N SER A 109 -18.89 -13.61 -11.53
CA SER A 109 -19.30 -14.83 -10.82
C SER A 109 -20.01 -15.79 -11.77
N GLY A 110 -19.96 -17.10 -11.49
CA GLY A 110 -20.76 -18.11 -12.22
C GLY A 110 -20.55 -18.23 -13.74
N SER A 111 -19.44 -17.74 -14.31
CA SER A 111 -19.23 -17.74 -15.78
C SER A 111 -18.98 -19.16 -16.34
N SER A 112 -19.70 -19.51 -17.42
CA SER A 112 -19.61 -20.81 -18.10
C SER A 112 -18.23 -21.14 -18.68
N THR A 113 -17.34 -20.14 -18.84
CA THR A 113 -15.96 -20.33 -19.32
C THR A 113 -14.92 -20.44 -18.20
N ASN A 114 -15.30 -20.19 -16.94
CA ASN A 114 -14.37 -20.02 -15.82
C ASN A 114 -14.56 -21.06 -14.71
N ASN A 115 -14.87 -22.29 -15.10
CA ASN A 115 -14.97 -23.38 -14.14
C ASN A 115 -13.57 -23.80 -13.68
N PHE A 116 -13.24 -23.58 -12.42
CA PHE A 116 -11.95 -23.95 -11.84
C PHE A 116 -11.78 -25.47 -11.68
N ASN A 117 -12.88 -26.21 -11.70
CA ASN A 117 -12.93 -27.65 -11.43
C ASN A 117 -13.07 -28.50 -12.70
N GLN A 118 -12.25 -28.19 -13.72
CA GLN A 118 -12.34 -28.81 -15.06
C GLN A 118 -11.03 -29.36 -15.61
N ASN A 119 -9.88 -29.08 -14.99
CA ASN A 119 -8.57 -29.53 -15.46
C ASN A 119 -7.52 -29.48 -14.34
N THR A 120 -6.64 -30.46 -14.29
CA THR A 120 -5.44 -30.47 -13.43
C THR A 120 -4.44 -29.34 -13.77
N VAL A 121 -4.47 -28.81 -15.00
CA VAL A 121 -3.65 -27.64 -15.40
C VAL A 121 -4.09 -26.35 -14.69
N GLY A 122 -5.34 -26.29 -14.20
CA GLY A 122 -5.92 -25.14 -13.52
C GLY A 122 -6.21 -23.92 -14.42
N ARG A 123 -6.83 -22.88 -13.84
CA ARG A 123 -7.14 -21.60 -14.48
C ARG A 123 -6.82 -20.44 -13.55
N ASP A 124 -6.49 -19.29 -14.11
CA ASP A 124 -6.22 -18.10 -13.32
C ASP A 124 -7.52 -17.42 -12.87
N ALA A 125 -7.60 -17.05 -11.59
CA ALA A 125 -8.78 -16.44 -11.00
C ALA A 125 -8.95 -15.00 -11.50
N GLN A 126 -10.17 -14.65 -11.91
CA GLN A 126 -10.51 -13.30 -12.38
C GLN A 126 -10.78 -12.36 -11.21
N ILE A 127 -9.74 -12.00 -10.47
CA ILE A 127 -9.81 -11.23 -9.21
C ILE A 127 -9.32 -9.79 -9.30
N PHE A 128 -8.99 -9.33 -10.51
CA PHE A 128 -8.54 -7.95 -10.79
C PHE A 128 -9.56 -7.13 -11.59
N GLY A 129 -10.82 -7.56 -11.61
CA GLY A 129 -11.88 -6.93 -12.42
C GLY A 129 -12.39 -5.61 -11.86
N ASN A 130 -12.41 -5.47 -10.53
CA ASN A 130 -12.82 -4.26 -9.82
C ASN A 130 -11.66 -3.75 -8.96
N VAL A 131 -11.34 -2.47 -9.02
CA VAL A 131 -10.38 -1.82 -8.12
C VAL A 131 -11.14 -1.34 -6.88
N TYR A 132 -10.81 -1.86 -5.71
CA TYR A 132 -11.38 -1.35 -4.46
C TYR A 132 -10.63 -0.10 -3.99
N PHE A 133 -9.29 -0.15 -3.98
CA PHE A 133 -8.41 1.01 -3.91
C PHE A 133 -7.06 0.66 -4.53
N ASN A 134 -6.31 1.67 -4.96
CA ASN A 134 -4.95 1.52 -5.45
C ASN A 134 -4.20 2.84 -5.23
N ASP A 135 -3.45 2.90 -4.15
CA ASP A 135 -2.74 4.12 -3.73
C ASP A 135 -1.59 4.47 -4.69
N ASN A 136 -1.13 3.50 -5.50
CA ASN A 136 -0.09 3.70 -6.48
C ASN A 136 -0.33 2.89 -7.76
N ALA A 137 -1.23 3.39 -8.61
CA ALA A 137 -1.56 2.77 -9.90
C ALA A 137 -0.40 2.71 -10.90
N THR A 138 0.70 3.44 -10.66
CA THR A 138 1.92 3.31 -11.47
C THR A 138 2.70 2.05 -11.10
N VAL A 139 2.63 1.60 -9.84
CA VAL A 139 3.27 0.37 -9.35
C VAL A 139 2.38 -0.85 -9.58
N TYR A 140 1.10 -0.80 -9.16
CA TYR A 140 0.17 -1.91 -9.29
C TYR A 140 -0.74 -1.70 -10.48
N ARG A 141 -0.30 -2.14 -11.66
CA ARG A 141 -1.09 -2.00 -12.89
C ARG A 141 -1.86 -3.27 -13.18
N VAL A 142 -3.18 -3.17 -13.22
CA VAL A 142 -4.02 -4.27 -13.72
C VAL A 142 -3.75 -4.45 -15.22
N ALA A 143 -3.15 -5.57 -15.59
CA ALA A 143 -2.86 -5.91 -16.99
C ALA A 143 -4.08 -6.57 -17.66
N SER A 144 -4.80 -7.39 -16.89
CA SER A 144 -6.06 -8.03 -17.29
C SER A 144 -6.88 -8.36 -16.05
N ASN A 145 -8.08 -8.94 -16.21
CA ASN A 145 -8.88 -9.36 -15.06
C ASN A 145 -8.27 -10.54 -14.26
N THR A 146 -7.25 -11.23 -14.80
CA THR A 146 -6.50 -12.32 -14.13
C THR A 146 -5.07 -11.96 -13.73
N THR A 147 -4.57 -10.79 -14.15
CA THR A 147 -3.14 -10.46 -14.05
C THR A 147 -2.92 -9.05 -13.52
N LEU A 148 -2.09 -8.96 -12.48
CA LEU A 148 -1.55 -7.71 -11.95
C LEU A 148 -0.05 -7.62 -12.28
N GLU A 149 0.40 -6.53 -12.91
CA GLU A 149 1.83 -6.25 -13.06
C GLU A 149 2.31 -5.35 -11.92
N VAL A 150 3.41 -5.74 -11.27
CA VAL A 150 4.10 -4.96 -10.24
C VAL A 150 5.34 -4.32 -10.85
N ARG A 151 5.35 -2.99 -10.96
CA ARG A 151 6.36 -2.24 -11.73
C ARG A 151 7.59 -1.78 -10.96
N GLU A 152 7.67 -2.13 -9.69
CA GLU A 152 8.84 -1.83 -8.86
C GLU A 152 9.35 -3.11 -8.21
N SER A 153 10.68 -3.21 -8.10
CA SER A 153 11.30 -4.29 -7.35
C SER A 153 11.14 -4.04 -5.85
N GLY A 154 10.94 -5.10 -5.08
CA GLY A 154 10.82 -5.01 -3.62
C GLY A 154 10.24 -6.28 -3.01
N ARG A 155 10.09 -6.26 -1.70
CA ARG A 155 9.38 -7.28 -0.95
C ARG A 155 7.94 -6.85 -0.75
N TYR A 156 7.02 -7.75 -1.04
CA TYR A 156 5.59 -7.50 -0.99
C TYR A 156 4.92 -8.53 -0.11
N LYS A 157 3.93 -8.08 0.66
CA LYS A 157 2.96 -8.98 1.28
C LYS A 157 1.75 -9.06 0.39
N VAL A 158 1.32 -10.28 0.09
CA VAL A 158 0.14 -10.58 -0.71
C VAL A 158 -0.85 -11.33 0.16
N VAL A 159 -2.11 -10.87 0.16
CA VAL A 159 -3.23 -11.56 0.82
C VAL A 159 -4.34 -11.79 -0.19
N ILE A 160 -4.67 -13.05 -0.43
CA ILE A 160 -5.69 -13.46 -1.39
C ILE A 160 -6.83 -14.12 -0.64
N ASN A 161 -8.06 -13.77 -0.99
CA ASN A 161 -9.27 -14.42 -0.52
C ASN A 161 -10.10 -14.82 -1.73
N LEU A 162 -10.39 -16.11 -1.87
CA LEU A 162 -11.26 -16.63 -2.91
C LEU A 162 -12.50 -17.23 -2.25
N SER A 163 -13.67 -16.80 -2.68
CA SER A 163 -14.96 -17.39 -2.29
C SER A 163 -15.53 -18.16 -3.48
N PHE A 164 -15.89 -19.41 -3.24
CA PHE A 164 -16.35 -20.34 -4.27
C PHE A 164 -17.79 -20.76 -4.08
N GLU A 165 -18.42 -21.07 -5.21
CA GLU A 165 -19.68 -21.78 -5.30
C GLU A 165 -19.46 -23.07 -6.09
N GLY A 166 -19.77 -24.20 -5.46
CA GLY A 166 -19.64 -25.55 -5.99
C GLY A 166 -21.00 -26.16 -6.32
N THR A 167 -21.17 -26.65 -7.54
CA THR A 167 -22.37 -27.36 -8.00
C THR A 167 -21.99 -28.56 -8.86
N SER A 168 -22.75 -29.65 -8.80
CA SER A 168 -22.62 -30.74 -9.77
C SER A 168 -23.53 -30.51 -10.99
N ASN A 169 -23.21 -31.18 -12.09
CA ASN A 169 -24.03 -31.22 -13.31
C ASN A 169 -24.94 -32.47 -13.36
N ASN A 170 -25.13 -33.14 -12.23
CA ASN A 170 -25.83 -34.42 -12.09
C ASN A 170 -27.10 -34.19 -11.21
N THR A 171 -27.92 -35.21 -11.00
CA THR A 171 -28.88 -35.36 -9.88
C THR A 171 -28.22 -35.87 -8.59
N THR A 172 -26.99 -36.38 -8.65
CA THR A 172 -26.22 -36.89 -7.51
C THR A 172 -25.18 -35.86 -7.03
N ALA A 173 -25.03 -35.77 -5.71
CA ALA A 173 -23.96 -35.00 -5.08
C ALA A 173 -22.59 -35.49 -5.54
N ARG A 174 -21.68 -34.56 -5.78
CA ARG A 174 -20.26 -34.82 -6.06
C ARG A 174 -19.42 -34.07 -5.04
N LEU A 175 -18.27 -34.63 -4.68
CA LEU A 175 -17.36 -34.01 -3.72
C LEU A 175 -16.39 -33.10 -4.46
N LEU A 176 -16.62 -31.78 -4.44
CA LEU A 176 -15.84 -30.82 -5.19
C LEU A 176 -14.82 -30.15 -4.27
N ALA A 177 -13.59 -29.96 -4.73
CA ALA A 177 -12.60 -29.11 -4.09
C ALA A 177 -11.61 -28.58 -5.12
N VAL A 178 -11.02 -27.44 -4.80
CA VAL A 178 -9.98 -26.80 -5.61
C VAL A 178 -8.80 -26.40 -4.75
N GLU A 179 -7.65 -26.19 -5.40
CA GLU A 179 -6.44 -25.65 -4.78
C GLU A 179 -6.01 -24.38 -5.49
N GLY A 180 -5.59 -23.38 -4.72
CA GLY A 180 -5.14 -22.07 -5.18
C GLY A 180 -3.65 -21.88 -4.88
N ARG A 181 -2.93 -21.29 -5.83
CA ARG A 181 -1.51 -20.94 -5.68
C ARG A 181 -1.20 -19.61 -6.35
N LEU A 182 -0.37 -18.80 -5.71
CA LEU A 182 0.18 -17.57 -6.31
C LEU A 182 1.21 -17.97 -7.39
N GLN A 183 1.20 -17.27 -8.52
CA GLN A 183 2.23 -17.40 -9.55
C GLN A 183 2.90 -16.06 -9.79
N ILE A 184 4.20 -16.10 -10.05
CA ILE A 184 5.01 -14.99 -10.56
C ILE A 184 5.46 -15.39 -11.96
N ASN A 185 5.11 -14.60 -12.98
CA ASN A 185 5.44 -14.86 -14.39
C ASN A 185 5.07 -16.28 -14.82
N GLY A 186 3.89 -16.76 -14.40
CA GLY A 186 3.38 -18.10 -14.68
C GLY A 186 4.06 -19.24 -13.89
N THR A 187 5.10 -18.96 -13.11
CA THR A 187 5.74 -19.94 -12.22
C THR A 187 5.06 -19.93 -10.87
N THR A 188 4.59 -21.08 -10.43
CA THR A 188 3.91 -21.17 -9.14
C THR A 188 4.90 -21.08 -7.98
N ILE A 189 4.58 -20.25 -7.00
CA ILE A 189 5.37 -20.00 -5.80
C ILE A 189 4.59 -20.37 -4.54
N GLY A 190 5.31 -20.50 -3.43
CA GLY A 190 4.71 -20.71 -2.11
C GLY A 190 3.95 -22.04 -1.96
N GLY A 191 3.03 -22.03 -1.00
CA GLY A 191 2.25 -23.21 -0.60
C GLY A 191 1.17 -23.66 -1.60
N ILE A 192 0.53 -24.77 -1.26
CA ILE A 192 -0.71 -25.22 -1.88
C ILE A 192 -1.82 -24.97 -0.87
N TYR A 193 -2.85 -24.21 -1.26
CA TYR A 193 -3.96 -23.87 -0.37
C TYR A 193 -5.24 -24.48 -0.93
N ARG A 194 -5.89 -25.34 -0.14
CA ARG A 194 -7.07 -26.10 -0.57
C ARG A 194 -8.36 -25.49 -0.01
N SER A 195 -9.43 -25.54 -0.81
CA SER A 195 -10.76 -25.19 -0.33
C SER A 195 -11.31 -26.22 0.66
N GLN A 196 -12.36 -25.84 1.41
CA GLN A 196 -13.24 -26.86 2.01
C GLN A 196 -13.86 -27.72 0.90
N GLU A 197 -14.30 -28.92 1.29
CA GLU A 197 -15.09 -29.78 0.43
C GLU A 197 -16.47 -29.17 0.22
N MET A 198 -16.90 -29.11 -1.03
CA MET A 198 -18.22 -28.64 -1.44
C MET A 198 -19.01 -29.83 -1.98
N SER A 199 -20.10 -30.20 -1.32
CA SER A 199 -20.97 -31.31 -1.70
C SER A 199 -22.34 -30.81 -2.12
N SER A 200 -22.50 -30.58 -3.42
CA SER A 200 -23.76 -30.15 -4.01
C SER A 200 -24.23 -31.11 -5.09
N ALA A 201 -25.54 -31.38 -5.10
CA ALA A 201 -26.18 -32.26 -6.08
C ALA A 201 -26.67 -31.52 -7.33
N ASN A 202 -26.87 -30.20 -7.31
CA ASN A 202 -27.35 -29.43 -8.46
C ASN A 202 -27.18 -27.91 -8.24
N THR A 203 -27.47 -27.10 -9.27
CA THR A 203 -27.28 -25.64 -9.21
C THR A 203 -28.27 -24.88 -8.34
N THR A 204 -29.38 -25.49 -7.90
CA THR A 204 -30.40 -24.82 -7.07
C THR A 204 -30.10 -24.93 -5.57
N SER A 205 -29.18 -25.81 -5.19
CA SER A 205 -28.67 -25.96 -3.82
C SER A 205 -27.14 -26.06 -3.89
N PRO A 206 -26.45 -24.95 -4.21
CA PRO A 206 -25.00 -24.93 -4.24
C PRO A 206 -24.40 -25.11 -2.84
N ASP A 207 -23.15 -25.56 -2.80
CA ASP A 207 -22.34 -25.54 -1.59
C ASP A 207 -21.20 -24.53 -1.75
N TYR A 208 -20.63 -24.05 -0.64
CA TYR A 208 -19.70 -22.94 -0.65
C TYR A 208 -18.35 -23.33 -0.06
N GLY A 209 -17.30 -22.80 -0.67
CA GLY A 209 -15.92 -23.01 -0.23
C GLY A 209 -15.15 -21.71 -0.22
N SER A 210 -13.99 -21.73 0.41
CA SER A 210 -13.07 -20.59 0.41
C SER A 210 -11.62 -21.02 0.44
N ILE A 211 -10.75 -20.16 -0.09
CA ILE A 211 -9.30 -20.25 0.06
C ILE A 211 -8.80 -18.89 0.54
N THR A 212 -7.93 -18.89 1.56
CA THR A 212 -7.16 -17.72 1.98
C THR A 212 -5.68 -18.02 1.85
N ILE A 213 -4.95 -17.13 1.18
CA ILE A 213 -3.49 -17.23 0.96
C ILE A 213 -2.85 -15.98 1.56
N THR A 214 -1.75 -16.15 2.27
CA THR A 214 -0.90 -15.05 2.71
C THR A 214 0.54 -15.44 2.44
N GLU A 215 1.21 -14.65 1.60
CA GLU A 215 2.58 -14.89 1.16
C GLU A 215 3.38 -13.59 1.25
N ILE A 216 4.66 -13.70 1.59
CA ILE A 216 5.62 -12.60 1.48
C ILE A 216 6.61 -12.98 0.40
N VAL A 217 6.71 -12.15 -0.63
CA VAL A 217 7.41 -12.47 -1.88
C VAL A 217 8.37 -11.36 -2.25
N ASN A 218 9.50 -11.71 -2.84
CA ASN A 218 10.36 -10.73 -3.51
C ASN A 218 9.94 -10.67 -4.98
N LEU A 219 9.63 -9.47 -5.46
CA LEU A 219 9.25 -9.20 -6.84
C LEU A 219 10.31 -8.33 -7.50
N ASN A 220 10.54 -8.58 -8.78
CA ASN A 220 11.25 -7.66 -9.66
C ASN A 220 10.25 -6.71 -10.32
N ALA A 221 10.74 -5.54 -10.73
CA ALA A 221 9.98 -4.66 -11.59
C ALA A 221 9.49 -5.40 -12.84
N PHE A 222 8.22 -5.18 -13.17
CA PHE A 222 7.45 -5.79 -14.26
C PHE A 222 7.07 -7.26 -14.06
N ASP A 223 7.21 -7.81 -12.85
CA ASP A 223 6.68 -9.15 -12.55
C ASP A 223 5.14 -9.17 -12.64
N GLU A 224 4.61 -10.23 -13.25
CA GLU A 224 3.18 -10.48 -13.36
C GLU A 224 2.71 -11.48 -12.29
N LEU A 225 1.70 -11.08 -11.53
CA LEU A 225 1.05 -11.89 -10.51
C LEU A 225 -0.28 -12.43 -11.03
N THR A 226 -0.44 -13.75 -10.93
CA THR A 226 -1.71 -14.46 -11.16
C THR A 226 -2.01 -15.41 -10.01
N VAL A 227 -3.28 -15.83 -9.89
CA VAL A 227 -3.69 -16.83 -8.89
C VAL A 227 -4.25 -18.04 -9.62
N ARG A 228 -3.45 -19.11 -9.70
CA ARG A 228 -3.82 -20.36 -10.36
C ARG A 228 -4.70 -21.19 -9.44
N VAL A 229 -5.86 -21.61 -9.94
CA VAL A 229 -6.80 -22.49 -9.23
C VAL A 229 -7.00 -23.77 -10.03
N SER A 230 -6.80 -24.93 -9.40
CA SER A 230 -6.88 -26.25 -10.05
C SER A 230 -7.78 -27.24 -9.30
N GLN A 231 -8.36 -28.18 -10.05
CA GLN A 231 -9.20 -29.28 -9.54
C GLN A 231 -8.40 -30.25 -8.67
N THR A 232 -9.00 -30.71 -7.56
CA THR A 232 -8.39 -31.74 -6.70
C THR A 232 -9.31 -32.85 -6.19
N GLN A 233 -10.59 -32.84 -6.58
CA GLN A 233 -11.54 -33.92 -6.30
C GLN A 233 -12.34 -34.25 -7.56
N ASP A 234 -13.62 -34.62 -7.41
CA ASP A 234 -14.53 -34.89 -8.50
C ASP A 234 -14.65 -33.72 -9.47
N ALA A 235 -14.80 -34.05 -10.75
CA ALA A 235 -15.14 -33.04 -11.75
C ALA A 235 -16.53 -32.43 -11.45
N GLY A 236 -16.69 -31.15 -11.68
CA GLY A 236 -17.95 -30.48 -11.39
C GLY A 236 -17.84 -29.03 -11.78
N ARG A 237 -18.67 -28.18 -11.21
CA ARG A 237 -18.63 -26.74 -11.44
C ARG A 237 -18.20 -26.05 -10.16
N VAL A 238 -17.05 -25.39 -10.18
CA VAL A 238 -16.61 -24.51 -9.11
C VAL A 238 -16.28 -23.15 -9.72
N TYR A 239 -16.98 -22.12 -9.26
CA TYR A 239 -16.83 -20.75 -9.74
C TYR A 239 -16.57 -19.80 -8.58
N LEU A 240 -16.16 -18.57 -8.89
CA LEU A 240 -16.25 -17.49 -7.90
C LEU A 240 -17.71 -17.27 -7.52
N ARG A 241 -17.99 -17.19 -6.23
CA ARG A 241 -19.34 -17.22 -5.65
C ARG A 241 -20.22 -16.06 -6.11
N SER A 242 -19.75 -14.83 -5.91
CA SER A 242 -20.49 -13.61 -6.29
C SER A 242 -19.51 -12.48 -6.58
N VAL A 243 -19.95 -11.44 -7.29
CA VAL A 243 -19.17 -10.22 -7.52
C VAL A 243 -18.70 -9.65 -6.18
N ASP A 244 -17.46 -9.15 -6.15
CA ASP A 244 -16.80 -8.53 -4.99
C ASP A 244 -16.54 -9.41 -3.75
N THR A 245 -16.81 -10.72 -3.82
CA THR A 245 -16.58 -11.65 -2.70
C THR A 245 -15.18 -12.23 -2.63
N SER A 246 -14.42 -12.15 -3.71
CA SER A 246 -13.01 -12.55 -3.79
C SER A 246 -12.13 -11.31 -3.94
N SER A 247 -10.93 -11.35 -3.37
CA SER A 247 -10.03 -10.20 -3.37
C SER A 247 -8.56 -10.56 -3.42
N PHE A 248 -7.77 -9.61 -3.94
CA PHE A 248 -6.31 -9.61 -3.91
C PHE A 248 -5.85 -8.31 -3.25
N PHE A 249 -5.13 -8.40 -2.14
CA PHE A 249 -4.50 -7.28 -1.46
C PHE A 249 -2.98 -7.39 -1.57
N ILE A 250 -2.33 -6.26 -1.79
CA ILE A 250 -0.87 -6.16 -1.85
C ILE A 250 -0.38 -4.87 -1.20
N GLU A 251 0.71 -4.98 -0.44
CA GLU A 251 1.46 -3.86 0.11
C GLU A 251 2.96 -4.10 -0.07
N ARG A 252 3.68 -3.05 -0.46
CA ARG A 252 5.14 -3.05 -0.49
C ARG A 252 5.67 -2.93 0.94
N LEU A 253 6.71 -3.68 1.29
CA LEU A 253 7.27 -3.73 2.64
C LEU A 253 8.63 -3.02 2.76
N ASP A 254 9.36 -2.86 1.66
CA ASP A 254 10.67 -2.21 1.59
C ASP A 254 10.94 -1.53 0.23
#